data_AF-A0A482VUM6-F1
#
_entry.id   AF-A0A482VUM6-F1
#
_cell.length_a   1.000
_cell.length_b   1.000
_cell.length_c   1.000
_cell.angle_alpha   90.00
_cell.angle_beta   90.00
_cell.angle_gamma   90.00
#
_symmetry.space_group_name_H-M   'P 1'
#
loop_
_entity.id
_entity.type
_entity.pdbx_description
1 polymer ?
#
loop_
_entity_poly.entity_id
_entity_poly.type
_entity_poly.pdbx_seq_one_letter_code
_entity_poly.pdbx_strand_id
1 'polypeptide(L)'
;MRYHNSLVPVGETSPPEELPSRIAGGCSRWQICIGVMAFISELIHGLNLYSKMITEPRKLNFTCENGNGICDEEAKRIWIENSFRIGVIISYFIIGWTADRCGRKIAAMTFIPLHCLSGALTLIYSNYGMLLFFHLIHGVFCTSVNLLPKVALCDSVGNKWRTFALGFTVYPLPISWMLVVYFTTLFSDIKEIIGAIAVLPLILLVPLLYFRDSPIYILLKSDFVEAEEVLRKIAQFNNCPLSRDIRIRPVELIEKTLPDQ
;
A
#
# COMPACT_ATOMS: atom_id res chain seq x y z
N MET A 1 1.51 -30.69 17.00
CA MET A 1 1.56 -30.16 18.39
C MET A 1 0.13 -29.90 18.83
N ARG A 2 -0.36 -30.64 19.84
CA ARG A 2 -1.71 -30.48 20.40
C ARG A 2 -1.74 -29.21 21.25
N TYR A 3 -2.53 -28.21 20.84
CA TYR A 3 -2.85 -27.06 21.68
C TYR A 3 -3.86 -27.49 22.75
N HIS A 4 -3.39 -27.84 23.95
CA HIS A 4 -4.24 -28.29 25.05
C HIS A 4 -4.64 -27.18 26.04
N ASN A 5 -4.19 -25.93 25.81
CA ASN A 5 -4.64 -24.79 26.60
C ASN A 5 -5.61 -23.93 25.76
N SER A 6 -6.82 -23.78 26.27
CA SER A 6 -7.91 -22.92 25.76
C SER A 6 -7.60 -21.42 25.84
N LEU A 7 -6.43 -21.06 26.36
CA LEU A 7 -5.89 -19.71 26.41
C LEU A 7 -4.55 -19.74 25.67
N VAL A 8 -4.39 -18.90 24.64
CA VAL A 8 -3.07 -18.59 24.09
C VAL A 8 -2.54 -17.44 24.95
N PRO A 9 -1.64 -17.69 25.92
CA PRO A 9 -1.08 -16.60 26.71
C PRO A 9 -0.29 -15.70 25.76
N VAL A 10 -0.63 -14.41 25.71
CA VAL A 10 0.15 -13.38 25.03
C VAL A 10 1.35 -13.02 25.92
N GLY A 11 2.15 -13.99 26.37
CA GLY A 11 3.21 -13.73 27.34
C GLY A 11 4.21 -12.67 26.85
N GLU A 12 4.86 -11.95 27.78
CA GLU A 12 5.94 -10.97 27.52
C GLU A 12 7.04 -11.49 26.55
N THR A 13 7.15 -12.81 26.38
CA THR A 13 8.12 -13.48 25.51
C THR A 13 7.70 -13.58 24.03
N SER A 14 6.46 -13.24 23.67
CA SER A 14 5.98 -13.24 22.27
C SER A 14 5.43 -11.86 21.90
N PRO A 15 6.11 -11.07 21.04
CA PRO A 15 5.59 -9.78 20.63
C PRO A 15 4.20 -9.95 19.99
N PRO A 16 3.24 -9.02 20.19
CA PRO A 16 1.89 -9.10 19.63
C PRO A 16 1.90 -9.26 18.10
N GLU A 17 2.98 -8.84 17.45
CA GLU A 17 3.25 -9.01 16.01
C GLU A 17 3.39 -10.48 15.57
N GLU A 18 3.78 -11.39 16.47
CA GLU A 18 3.92 -12.81 16.13
C GLU A 18 2.61 -13.59 16.22
N LEU A 19 1.62 -13.08 16.96
CA LEU A 19 0.34 -13.76 17.20
C LEU A 19 -0.40 -14.10 15.89
N PRO A 20 -0.57 -13.16 14.94
CA PRO A 20 -1.23 -13.45 13.66
C PRO A 20 -0.45 -14.50 12.86
N SER A 21 0.88 -14.41 12.86
CA SER A 21 1.74 -15.34 12.11
C SER A 21 1.76 -16.76 12.69
N ARG A 22 1.67 -16.89 14.02
CA ARG A 22 1.61 -18.17 14.74
C ARG A 22 0.24 -18.84 14.61
N ILE A 23 -0.84 -18.05 14.66
CA ILE A 23 -2.22 -18.53 14.49
C ILE A 23 -2.50 -18.91 13.03
N ALA A 24 -2.00 -18.12 12.07
CA ALA A 24 -2.26 -18.34 10.66
C ALA A 24 -1.38 -19.46 10.05
N GLY A 25 -0.27 -19.82 10.68
CA GLY A 25 0.77 -20.66 10.09
C GLY A 25 1.65 -19.84 9.14
N GLY A 26 2.97 -20.02 9.21
CA GLY A 26 3.95 -19.14 8.56
C GLY A 26 3.95 -19.07 7.03
N CYS A 27 3.05 -19.78 6.33
CA CYS A 27 2.83 -19.68 4.88
C CYS A 27 1.40 -20.12 4.52
N SER A 28 0.44 -19.25 4.81
CA SER A 28 -0.98 -19.56 4.72
C SER A 28 -1.65 -18.88 3.52
N ARG A 29 -2.75 -19.45 3.01
CA ARG A 29 -3.44 -18.96 1.80
C ARG A 29 -3.74 -17.46 1.87
N TRP A 30 -4.10 -16.97 3.05
CA TRP A 30 -4.34 -15.55 3.31
C TRP A 30 -3.11 -14.67 3.05
N GLN A 31 -1.95 -15.07 3.57
CA GLN A 31 -0.69 -14.34 3.39
C GLN A 31 -0.26 -14.31 1.92
N ILE A 32 -0.47 -15.41 1.20
CA ILE A 32 -0.21 -15.48 -0.25
C ILE A 32 -1.11 -14.49 -1.00
N CYS A 33 -2.41 -14.44 -0.68
CA CYS A 33 -3.32 -13.47 -1.29
C CYS A 33 -2.87 -12.02 -1.04
N ILE A 34 -2.48 -11.68 0.18
CA ILE A 34 -1.97 -10.33 0.51
C ILE A 34 -0.65 -10.05 -0.22
N GLY A 35 0.25 -11.03 -0.29
CA GLY A 35 1.50 -10.91 -1.05
C GLY A 35 1.27 -10.66 -2.54
N VAL A 36 0.34 -11.39 -3.16
CA VAL A 36 -0.05 -11.19 -4.57
C VAL A 36 -0.68 -9.81 -4.77
N MET A 37 -1.55 -9.37 -3.86
CA MET A 37 -2.11 -8.02 -3.93
C MET A 37 -1.03 -6.94 -3.84
N ALA A 38 -0.09 -7.07 -2.89
CA ALA A 38 1.01 -6.12 -2.76
C ALA A 38 1.93 -6.13 -4.00
N PHE A 39 2.16 -7.30 -4.59
CA PHE A 39 2.94 -7.44 -5.83
C PHE A 39 2.25 -6.73 -7.02
N ILE A 40 0.96 -6.97 -7.23
CA ILE A 40 0.17 -6.30 -8.28
C ILE A 40 0.14 -4.79 -8.03
N SER A 41 0.00 -4.38 -6.78
CA SER A 41 -0.04 -2.96 -6.42
C SER A 41 1.28 -2.25 -6.74
N GLU A 42 2.41 -2.88 -6.45
CA GLU A 42 3.72 -2.33 -6.82
C GLU A 42 3.88 -2.25 -8.35
N LEU A 43 3.39 -3.25 -9.08
CA LEU A 43 3.40 -3.24 -10.54
C LEU A 43 2.63 -2.01 -11.08
N ILE A 44 1.42 -1.77 -10.56
CA ILE A 44 0.58 -0.62 -10.95
C ILE A 44 1.27 0.71 -10.57
N HIS A 45 1.83 0.79 -9.37
CA HIS A 45 2.57 1.97 -8.92
C HIS A 45 3.77 2.28 -9.82
N GLY A 46 4.52 1.26 -10.22
CA GLY A 46 5.66 1.41 -11.11
C GLY A 46 5.27 1.82 -12.54
N LEU A 47 4.16 1.30 -13.08
CA LEU A 47 3.59 1.75 -14.36
C LEU A 47 3.28 3.26 -14.31
N ASN A 48 2.69 3.73 -13.20
CA ASN A 48 2.38 5.14 -13.01
C ASN A 48 3.64 6.01 -12.95
N LEU A 49 4.61 5.66 -12.09
CA LEU A 49 5.88 6.40 -11.96
C LEU A 49 6.60 6.54 -13.30
N TYR A 50 6.71 5.45 -14.05
CA TYR A 50 7.47 5.45 -15.29
C TYR A 50 6.74 6.19 -16.42
N SER A 51 5.40 6.09 -16.49
CA SER A 51 4.61 6.89 -17.43
C SER A 51 4.89 8.38 -17.28
N LYS A 52 5.02 8.87 -16.04
CA LYS A 52 5.31 10.29 -15.75
C LYS A 52 6.71 10.70 -16.17
N MET A 53 7.72 9.86 -15.93
CA MET A 53 9.08 10.12 -16.43
C MET A 53 9.14 10.29 -17.95
N ILE A 54 8.32 9.54 -18.71
CA ILE A 54 8.29 9.66 -20.19
C ILE A 54 7.48 10.88 -20.66
N THR A 55 6.57 11.38 -19.84
CA THR A 55 5.63 12.44 -20.26
C THR A 55 6.24 13.85 -20.19
N GLU A 56 7.29 14.04 -19.40
CA GLU A 56 7.97 15.34 -19.29
C GLU A 56 8.87 15.65 -20.51
N PRO A 57 8.85 16.90 -21.01
CA PRO A 57 7.87 17.43 -21.93
C PRO A 57 8.38 17.34 -23.38
N ARG A 58 7.79 16.47 -24.19
CA ARG A 58 8.03 16.50 -25.65
C ARG A 58 7.15 17.54 -26.38
N LYS A 59 6.27 18.26 -25.67
CA LYS A 59 5.22 19.13 -26.26
C LYS A 59 5.02 20.52 -25.65
N LEU A 60 5.70 20.90 -24.56
CA LEU A 60 5.59 22.27 -24.05
C LEU A 60 6.62 23.13 -24.79
N ASN A 61 6.14 23.92 -25.74
CA ASN A 61 6.95 24.89 -26.47
C ASN A 61 7.11 26.13 -25.58
N PHE A 62 7.92 25.99 -24.54
CA PHE A 62 8.21 27.08 -23.63
C PHE A 62 9.08 28.10 -24.38
N THR A 63 8.48 29.21 -24.79
CA THR A 63 9.19 30.25 -25.53
C THR A 63 10.03 31.09 -24.57
N CYS A 64 11.28 31.34 -24.97
CA CYS A 64 12.22 32.16 -24.23
C CYS A 64 11.89 33.64 -24.43
N GLU A 65 11.36 34.32 -23.41
CA GLU A 65 11.56 35.77 -23.31
C GLU A 65 12.98 36.01 -22.78
N ASN A 66 13.87 36.45 -23.69
CA ASN A 66 15.24 36.93 -23.45
C ASN A 66 16.38 35.89 -23.51
N GLY A 67 16.77 35.55 -24.74
CA GLY A 67 18.16 35.70 -25.21
C GLY A 67 19.29 34.82 -24.70
N ASN A 68 19.15 34.02 -23.63
CA ASN A 68 20.20 33.11 -23.12
C ASN A 68 19.59 31.71 -22.86
N GLY A 69 19.12 31.06 -23.91
CA GLY A 69 18.13 29.98 -23.87
C GLY A 69 18.63 28.54 -23.68
N ILE A 70 19.47 28.26 -22.67
CA ILE A 70 19.75 26.86 -22.26
C ILE A 70 19.38 26.58 -20.79
N CYS A 71 19.11 27.60 -19.96
CA CYS A 71 18.94 27.39 -18.52
C CYS A 71 17.50 27.20 -18.00
N ASP A 72 16.45 27.48 -18.78
CA ASP A 72 15.08 27.53 -18.22
C ASP A 72 14.27 26.25 -18.47
N GLU A 73 14.55 25.51 -19.54
CA GLU A 73 13.79 24.31 -19.91
C GLU A 73 14.18 23.06 -19.12
N GLU A 74 15.47 22.87 -18.94
CA GLU A 74 15.98 21.81 -18.07
C GLU A 74 15.60 22.07 -16.62
N ALA A 75 15.70 23.32 -16.15
CA ALA A 75 15.24 23.72 -14.83
C ALA A 75 13.74 23.47 -14.65
N LYS A 76 12.90 23.86 -15.61
CA LYS A 76 11.46 23.60 -15.57
C LYS A 76 11.14 22.11 -15.48
N ARG A 77 11.82 21.26 -16.27
CA ARG A 77 11.67 19.80 -16.20
C ARG A 77 12.03 19.27 -14.82
N ILE A 78 13.21 19.63 -14.32
CA ILE A 78 13.69 19.23 -12.99
C ILE A 78 12.67 19.60 -11.91
N TRP A 79 12.08 20.79 -11.98
CA TRP A 79 11.06 21.23 -11.03
C TRP A 79 9.74 20.47 -11.16
N ILE A 80 9.34 20.02 -12.36
CA ILE A 80 8.18 19.16 -12.53
C ILE A 80 8.42 17.82 -11.82
N GLU A 81 9.56 17.16 -12.05
CA GLU A 81 9.89 15.92 -11.34
C GLU A 81 9.96 16.12 -9.82
N ASN A 82 10.63 17.19 -9.38
CA ASN A 82 10.81 17.48 -7.97
C ASN A 82 9.48 17.80 -7.28
N SER A 83 8.56 18.52 -7.94
CA SER A 83 7.23 18.79 -7.37
C SER A 83 6.48 17.50 -7.06
N PHE A 84 6.53 16.52 -7.97
CA PHE A 84 5.95 15.20 -7.75
C PHE A 84 6.65 14.47 -6.59
N ARG A 85 7.99 14.46 -6.56
CA ARG A 85 8.78 13.80 -5.51
C ARG A 85 8.55 14.43 -4.13
N ILE A 86 8.42 15.75 -4.04
CA ILE A 86 8.05 16.45 -2.80
C ILE A 86 6.67 15.99 -2.34
N GLY A 87 5.71 15.89 -3.26
CA GLY A 87 4.39 15.32 -2.98
C GLY A 87 4.48 13.90 -2.41
N VAL A 88 5.34 13.05 -2.99
CA VAL A 88 5.59 11.68 -2.50
C VAL A 88 6.20 11.68 -1.09
N ILE A 89 7.04 12.64 -0.73
CA ILE A 89 7.54 12.73 0.65
C ILE A 89 6.39 13.05 1.62
N ILE A 90 5.54 14.03 1.26
CA ILE A 90 4.37 14.43 2.06
C ILE A 90 3.38 13.26 2.21
N SER A 91 3.22 12.45 1.17
CA SER A 91 2.28 11.33 1.16
C SER A 91 2.57 10.30 2.24
N TYR A 92 3.84 9.95 2.48
CA TYR A 92 4.22 8.98 3.51
C TYR A 92 3.70 9.40 4.89
N PHE A 93 3.76 10.70 5.22
CA PHE A 93 3.25 11.22 6.48
C PHE A 93 1.72 11.19 6.54
N ILE A 94 1.04 11.70 5.51
CA ILE A 94 -0.43 11.81 5.50
C ILE A 94 -1.08 10.42 5.49
N ILE A 95 -0.62 9.54 4.61
CA ILE A 95 -1.18 8.20 4.43
C ILE A 95 -0.82 7.33 5.63
N GLY A 96 0.43 7.39 6.13
CA GLY A 96 0.84 6.67 7.33
C GLY A 96 0.01 7.06 8.54
N TRP A 97 -0.09 8.36 8.82
CA TRP A 97 -0.90 8.87 9.93
C TRP A 97 -2.38 8.46 9.82
N THR A 98 -2.96 8.53 8.62
CA THR A 98 -4.36 8.13 8.41
C THR A 98 -4.53 6.62 8.57
N ALA A 99 -3.60 5.81 8.07
CA ALA A 99 -3.64 4.36 8.20
C ALA A 99 -3.52 3.88 9.65
N ASP A 100 -2.75 4.59 10.46
CA ASP A 100 -2.58 4.28 11.89
C ASP A 100 -3.80 4.71 12.72
N ARG A 101 -4.52 5.77 12.32
CA ARG A 101 -5.73 6.23 13.01
C ARG A 101 -6.99 5.49 12.57
N CYS A 102 -7.22 5.42 11.26
CA CYS A 102 -8.46 4.93 10.67
C CYS A 102 -8.40 3.47 10.20
N GLY A 103 -7.22 2.86 10.22
CA GLY A 103 -7.00 1.53 9.67
C GLY A 103 -6.60 1.55 8.20
N ARG A 104 -6.02 0.46 7.73
CA ARG A 104 -5.39 0.36 6.41
C ARG A 104 -6.43 0.23 5.31
N LYS A 105 -7.54 -0.47 5.60
CA LYS A 105 -8.62 -0.64 4.64
C LYS A 105 -9.31 0.68 4.33
N ILE A 106 -9.66 1.44 5.36
CA ILE A 106 -10.33 2.74 5.20
C ILE A 106 -9.41 3.72 4.48
N ALA A 107 -8.14 3.81 4.88
CA ALA A 107 -7.15 4.63 4.18
C ALA A 107 -7.04 4.25 2.69
N ALA A 108 -7.02 2.97 2.36
CA ALA A 108 -6.94 2.53 0.96
C ALA A 108 -8.21 2.90 0.16
N MET A 109 -9.39 2.70 0.76
CA MET A 109 -10.67 3.07 0.14
C MET A 109 -10.82 4.58 -0.10
N THR A 110 -10.13 5.42 0.66
CA THR A 110 -10.15 6.88 0.46
C THR A 110 -9.07 7.37 -0.49
N PHE A 111 -7.82 6.92 -0.31
CA PHE A 111 -6.69 7.47 -1.06
C PHE A 111 -6.53 6.90 -2.47
N ILE A 112 -6.92 5.65 -2.73
CA ILE A 112 -6.84 5.07 -4.08
C ILE A 112 -7.73 5.83 -5.09
N PRO A 113 -9.00 6.16 -4.77
CA PRO A 113 -9.80 7.02 -5.65
C PRO A 113 -9.20 8.42 -5.85
N LEU A 114 -8.66 9.03 -4.79
CA LEU A 114 -7.99 10.35 -4.87
C LEU A 114 -6.73 10.30 -5.74
N HIS A 115 -5.99 9.20 -5.69
CA HIS A 115 -4.86 8.94 -6.57
C HIS A 115 -5.30 8.88 -8.04
N CYS A 116 -6.37 8.15 -8.34
CA CYS A 116 -6.90 8.05 -9.70
C CYS A 116 -7.40 9.41 -10.22
N LEU A 117 -8.17 10.13 -9.38
CA LEU A 117 -8.70 11.45 -9.71
C LEU A 117 -7.57 12.46 -9.96
N SER A 118 -6.60 12.54 -9.05
CA SER A 118 -5.43 13.42 -9.24
C SER A 118 -4.60 13.04 -10.46
N GLY A 119 -4.53 11.76 -10.80
CA GLY A 119 -3.87 11.27 -12.01
C GLY A 119 -4.53 11.79 -13.27
N ALA A 120 -5.86 11.71 -13.34
CA ALA A 120 -6.64 12.28 -14.45
C ALA A 120 -6.48 13.81 -14.53
N LEU A 121 -6.45 14.52 -13.40
CA LEU A 121 -6.24 15.97 -13.36
C LEU A 121 -4.87 16.39 -13.94
N THR A 122 -3.85 15.53 -13.85
CA THR A 122 -2.54 15.82 -14.47
C THR A 122 -2.58 15.90 -16.00
N LEU A 123 -3.68 15.50 -16.65
CA LEU A 123 -3.86 15.62 -18.10
C LEU A 123 -4.46 16.98 -18.52
N ILE A 124 -5.01 17.76 -17.59
CA ILE A 124 -5.82 18.96 -17.85
C ILE A 124 -5.04 20.26 -17.53
N TYR A 125 -3.73 20.31 -17.80
CA TYR A 125 -2.94 21.52 -17.54
C TYR A 125 -3.02 22.52 -18.70
N SER A 126 -3.15 23.80 -18.37
CA SER A 126 -3.13 24.92 -19.32
C SER A 126 -1.88 25.80 -19.22
N ASN A 127 -1.16 25.73 -18.10
CA ASN A 127 0.07 26.47 -17.84
C ASN A 127 1.02 25.68 -16.94
N TYR A 128 2.26 26.16 -16.83
CA TYR A 128 3.32 25.51 -16.06
C TYR A 128 3.01 25.38 -14.56
N GLY A 129 2.46 26.43 -13.95
CA GLY A 129 2.10 26.40 -12.52
C GLY A 129 1.02 25.36 -12.20
N MET A 130 0.03 25.21 -13.08
CA MET A 130 -1.03 24.20 -12.98
C MET A 130 -0.47 22.78 -13.11
N LEU A 131 0.51 22.58 -14.00
CA LEU A 131 1.21 21.31 -14.12
C LEU A 131 1.96 20.94 -12.83
N LEU A 132 2.75 21.86 -12.27
CA LEU A 132 3.46 21.67 -11.00
C LEU A 132 2.49 21.34 -9.86
N PHE A 133 1.39 22.09 -9.76
CA PHE A 133 0.38 21.89 -8.72
C PHE A 133 -0.25 20.50 -8.81
N PHE A 134 -0.70 20.07 -9.99
CA PHE A 134 -1.29 18.75 -10.15
C PHE A 134 -0.29 17.62 -9.98
N HIS A 135 0.97 17.80 -10.37
CA HIS A 135 2.03 16.84 -10.09
C HIS A 135 2.30 16.69 -8.60
N LEU A 136 2.39 17.81 -7.87
CA LEU A 136 2.51 17.81 -6.41
C LEU A 136 1.34 17.05 -5.76
N ILE A 137 0.10 17.43 -6.08
CA ILE A 137 -1.11 16.79 -5.54
C ILE A 137 -1.16 15.31 -5.89
N HIS A 138 -0.79 14.93 -7.11
CA HIS A 138 -0.74 13.53 -7.48
C HIS A 138 0.33 12.75 -6.71
N GLY A 139 1.50 13.36 -6.47
CA GLY A 139 2.54 12.80 -5.61
C GLY A 139 2.05 12.53 -4.19
N VAL A 140 1.23 13.43 -3.63
CA VAL A 140 0.62 13.28 -2.29
C VAL A 140 -0.28 12.04 -2.19
N PHE A 141 -0.89 11.57 -3.28
CA PHE A 141 -1.78 10.42 -3.26
C PHE A 141 -1.16 9.14 -3.85
N CYS A 142 -0.14 9.24 -4.70
CA CYS A 142 0.41 8.11 -5.46
C CYS A 142 0.92 6.94 -4.60
N THR A 143 1.50 7.25 -3.45
CA THR A 143 2.08 6.26 -2.52
C THR A 143 1.03 5.40 -1.81
N SER A 144 -0.27 5.75 -1.86
CA SER A 144 -1.29 4.91 -1.20
C SER A 144 -1.39 3.53 -1.80
N VAL A 145 -1.10 3.43 -3.10
CA VAL A 145 -1.13 2.18 -3.86
C VAL A 145 -0.03 1.23 -3.40
N ASN A 146 1.19 1.68 -3.14
CA ASN A 146 2.25 0.76 -2.70
C ASN A 146 2.39 0.63 -1.18
N LEU A 147 2.24 1.72 -0.42
CA LEU A 147 2.50 1.72 1.01
C LEU A 147 1.50 0.87 1.79
N LEU A 148 0.20 1.05 1.54
CA LEU A 148 -0.85 0.38 2.32
C LEU A 148 -0.80 -1.15 2.16
N PRO A 149 -0.66 -1.72 0.95
CA PRO A 149 -0.51 -3.17 0.80
C PRO A 149 0.79 -3.73 1.38
N LYS A 150 1.91 -2.98 1.30
CA LYS A 150 3.18 -3.40 1.91
C LYS A 150 3.09 -3.46 3.44
N VAL A 151 2.46 -2.47 4.06
CA VAL A 151 2.21 -2.48 5.52
C VAL A 151 1.27 -3.62 5.88
N ALA A 152 0.18 -3.82 5.13
CA ALA A 152 -0.73 -4.94 5.36
C ALA A 152 -0.05 -6.32 5.22
N LEU A 153 0.89 -6.46 4.27
CA LEU A 153 1.72 -7.65 4.14
C LEU A 153 2.62 -7.82 5.37
N CYS A 154 3.32 -6.76 5.78
CA CYS A 154 4.21 -6.72 6.95
C CYS A 154 3.51 -7.16 8.23
N ASP A 155 2.24 -6.75 8.40
CA ASP A 155 1.40 -7.11 9.53
C ASP A 155 0.89 -8.56 9.48
N SER A 156 0.78 -9.11 8.28
CA SER A 156 0.25 -10.46 8.05
C SER A 156 1.32 -11.53 8.16
N VAL A 157 2.59 -11.19 7.93
CA VAL A 157 3.73 -12.10 7.98
C VAL A 157 4.50 -11.97 9.29
N GLY A 158 4.95 -13.10 9.83
CA GLY A 158 5.77 -13.12 11.04
C GLY A 158 7.20 -12.61 10.77
N ASN A 159 7.89 -12.19 11.84
CA ASN A 159 9.24 -11.60 11.77
C ASN A 159 10.24 -12.39 10.90
N LYS A 160 10.23 -13.73 11.00
CA LYS A 160 11.15 -14.60 10.23
C LYS A 160 11.03 -14.42 8.72
N TRP A 161 9.82 -14.21 8.19
CA TRP A 161 9.55 -14.13 6.75
C TRP A 161 9.32 -12.71 6.26
N ARG A 162 9.24 -11.74 7.17
CA ARG A 162 8.91 -10.34 6.89
C ARG A 162 9.85 -9.71 5.87
N THR A 163 11.17 -9.81 6.08
CA THR A 163 12.17 -9.25 5.16
C THR A 163 12.07 -9.88 3.77
N PHE A 164 11.88 -11.21 3.70
CA PHE A 164 11.74 -11.91 2.42
C PHE A 164 10.45 -11.50 1.69
N ALA A 165 9.33 -11.45 2.38
CA ALA A 165 8.04 -11.05 1.81
C ALA A 165 8.06 -9.62 1.29
N LEU A 166 8.60 -8.67 2.07
CA LEU A 166 8.76 -7.28 1.65
C LEU A 166 9.73 -7.15 0.48
N GLY A 167 10.87 -7.83 0.51
CA GLY A 167 11.82 -7.87 -0.60
C GLY A 167 11.18 -8.38 -1.89
N PHE A 168 10.35 -9.42 -1.81
CA PHE A 168 9.64 -9.96 -2.97
C PHE A 168 8.68 -8.94 -3.61
N THR A 169 8.05 -8.08 -2.81
CA THR A 169 7.14 -7.04 -3.33
C THR A 169 7.84 -5.90 -4.07
N VAL A 170 9.18 -5.84 -4.09
CA VAL A 170 9.93 -4.79 -4.80
C VAL A 170 10.22 -5.18 -6.26
N TYR A 171 10.32 -6.48 -6.58
CA TYR A 171 10.59 -6.95 -7.95
C TYR A 171 9.59 -6.52 -9.05
N PRO A 172 8.29 -6.27 -8.78
CA PRO A 172 7.37 -5.74 -9.78
C PRO A 172 7.78 -4.38 -10.36
N LEU A 173 8.54 -3.58 -9.61
CA LEU A 173 8.91 -2.23 -10.03
C LEU A 173 9.71 -2.22 -11.34
N PRO A 174 10.85 -2.92 -11.49
CA PRO A 174 11.56 -2.98 -12.78
C PRO A 174 10.72 -3.65 -13.89
N ILE A 175 9.88 -4.64 -13.55
CA ILE A 175 9.00 -5.30 -14.52
C ILE A 175 8.01 -4.28 -15.11
N SER A 176 7.43 -3.43 -14.26
CA SER A 176 6.52 -2.38 -14.72
C SER A 176 7.19 -1.41 -15.70
N TRP A 177 8.44 -1.04 -15.46
CA TRP A 177 9.17 -0.11 -16.33
C TRP A 177 9.41 -0.73 -17.71
N MET A 178 9.78 -2.01 -17.77
CA MET A 178 9.90 -2.75 -19.03
C MET A 178 8.57 -2.83 -19.79
N LEU A 179 7.46 -3.03 -19.07
CA LEU A 179 6.12 -3.07 -19.65
C LEU A 179 5.71 -1.72 -20.25
N VAL A 180 6.00 -0.59 -19.60
CA VAL A 180 5.68 0.72 -20.19
C VAL A 180 6.47 0.96 -21.48
N VAL A 181 7.78 0.64 -21.52
CA VAL A 181 8.57 0.75 -22.75
C VAL A 181 7.91 -0.06 -23.87
N TYR A 182 7.47 -1.29 -23.57
CA TYR A 182 6.73 -2.11 -24.53
C TYR A 182 5.39 -1.48 -24.95
N PHE A 183 4.61 -0.91 -24.04
CA PHE A 183 3.37 -0.22 -24.43
C PHE A 183 3.60 1.02 -25.29
N THR A 184 4.70 1.75 -25.08
CA THR A 184 5.04 2.91 -25.91
C THR A 184 5.41 2.55 -27.35
N THR A 185 5.74 1.28 -27.65
CA THR A 185 5.93 0.83 -29.05
C THR A 185 4.64 0.41 -29.72
N LEU A 186 3.61 0.05 -28.94
CA LEU A 186 2.30 -0.38 -29.44
C LEU A 186 1.33 0.79 -29.64
N PHE A 187 1.39 1.80 -28.78
CA PHE A 187 0.45 2.92 -28.77
C PHE A 187 1.13 4.21 -29.24
N SER A 188 0.49 4.91 -30.18
CA SER A 188 1.03 6.15 -30.75
C SER A 188 0.73 7.39 -29.88
N ASP A 189 -0.36 7.39 -29.10
CA ASP A 189 -0.69 8.49 -28.20
C ASP A 189 -0.39 8.15 -26.73
N ILE A 190 0.60 8.84 -26.19
CA ILE A 190 1.04 8.72 -24.80
C ILE A 190 -0.08 9.13 -23.83
N LYS A 191 -0.99 10.03 -24.23
CA LYS A 191 -2.10 10.49 -23.37
C LYS A 191 -3.08 9.36 -23.05
N GLU A 192 -3.36 8.49 -24.02
CA GLU A 192 -4.24 7.34 -23.82
C GLU A 192 -3.63 6.35 -22.83
N ILE A 193 -2.32 6.11 -22.94
CA ILE A 193 -1.56 5.26 -22.01
C ILE A 193 -1.63 5.82 -20.59
N ILE A 194 -1.41 7.13 -20.41
CA ILE A 194 -1.45 7.78 -19.09
C ILE A 194 -2.86 7.71 -18.50
N GLY A 195 -3.88 7.99 -19.30
CA GLY A 195 -5.28 7.89 -18.85
C GLY A 195 -5.63 6.48 -18.37
N ALA A 196 -5.22 5.45 -19.13
CA ALA A 196 -5.44 4.06 -18.75
C ALA A 196 -4.70 3.69 -17.45
N ILE A 197 -3.42 4.08 -17.32
CA ILE A 197 -2.61 3.81 -16.13
C ILE A 197 -3.13 4.57 -14.90
N ALA A 198 -3.68 5.78 -15.07
CA ALA A 198 -4.22 6.58 -13.97
C ALA A 198 -5.45 5.93 -13.32
N VAL A 199 -6.27 5.21 -14.09
CA VAL A 199 -7.50 4.56 -13.60
C VAL A 199 -7.25 3.13 -13.10
N LEU A 200 -6.15 2.51 -13.54
CA LEU A 200 -5.78 1.14 -13.19
C LEU A 200 -5.78 0.81 -11.68
N PRO A 201 -5.35 1.72 -10.76
CA PRO A 201 -5.39 1.44 -9.33
C PRO A 201 -6.78 1.14 -8.75
N LEU A 202 -7.87 1.54 -9.40
CA LEU A 202 -9.24 1.25 -8.93
C LEU A 202 -9.51 -0.26 -8.80
N ILE A 203 -8.82 -1.10 -9.59
CA ILE A 203 -8.96 -2.56 -9.51
C ILE A 203 -8.57 -3.08 -8.11
N LEU A 204 -7.67 -2.38 -7.42
CA LEU A 204 -7.21 -2.73 -6.07
C LEU A 204 -8.29 -2.51 -5.00
N LEU A 205 -9.39 -1.83 -5.31
CA LEU A 205 -10.53 -1.69 -4.41
C LEU A 205 -11.36 -2.98 -4.30
N VAL A 206 -11.40 -3.79 -5.37
CA VAL A 206 -12.22 -5.02 -5.40
C VAL A 206 -11.81 -6.00 -4.30
N PRO A 207 -10.52 -6.35 -4.12
CA PRO A 207 -10.12 -7.18 -3.01
C PRO A 207 -10.46 -6.58 -1.65
N LEU A 208 -10.30 -5.27 -1.47
CA LEU A 208 -10.55 -4.60 -0.19
C LEU A 208 -12.00 -4.74 0.30
N LEU A 209 -12.96 -5.03 -0.58
CA LEU A 209 -14.34 -5.34 -0.17
C LEU A 209 -14.42 -6.63 0.66
N TYR A 210 -13.60 -7.63 0.34
CA TYR A 210 -13.60 -8.94 0.98
C TYR A 210 -12.63 -9.04 2.16
N PHE A 211 -11.47 -8.37 2.08
CA PHE A 211 -10.48 -8.38 3.16
C PHE A 211 -10.93 -7.48 4.33
N ARG A 212 -10.69 -7.94 5.57
CA ARG A 212 -10.81 -7.11 6.79
C ARG A 212 -9.50 -6.35 7.04
N ASP A 213 -9.54 -5.38 7.94
CA ASP A 213 -8.35 -4.63 8.33
C ASP A 213 -7.28 -5.53 8.99
N SER A 214 -6.07 -5.00 9.09
CA SER A 214 -4.91 -5.72 9.64
C SER A 214 -5.22 -6.27 11.05
N PRO A 215 -4.87 -7.54 11.33
CA PRO A 215 -5.09 -8.13 12.65
C PRO A 215 -4.32 -7.37 13.75
N ILE A 216 -3.15 -6.82 13.42
CA ILE A 216 -2.36 -6.02 14.36
C ILE A 216 -3.06 -4.69 14.68
N TYR A 217 -3.64 -4.03 13.67
CA TYR A 217 -4.40 -2.79 13.89
C TYR A 217 -5.54 -3.00 14.89
N ILE A 218 -6.31 -4.09 14.70
CA ILE A 218 -7.48 -4.38 15.53
C ILE A 218 -7.06 -4.71 16.97
N LEU A 219 -5.95 -5.45 17.13
CA LEU A 219 -5.36 -5.71 18.46
C LEU A 219 -4.91 -4.42 19.15
N LEU A 220 -4.26 -3.50 18.43
CA LEU A 220 -3.80 -2.23 18.97
C LEU A 220 -4.96 -1.29 19.35
N LYS A 221 -6.10 -1.40 18.66
CA LYS A 221 -7.33 -0.66 18.99
C LYS A 221 -7.99 -1.15 20.29
N SER A 222 -7.49 -2.24 20.90
CA SER A 222 -8.06 -2.89 22.09
C SER A 222 -9.48 -3.43 21.90
N ASP A 223 -9.91 -3.64 20.65
CA ASP A 223 -11.17 -4.32 20.35
C ASP A 223 -10.93 -5.83 20.21
N PHE A 224 -10.90 -6.51 21.35
CA PHE A 224 -10.61 -7.94 21.41
C PHE A 224 -11.69 -8.82 20.76
N VAL A 225 -12.93 -8.34 20.72
CA VAL A 225 -14.05 -9.06 20.08
C VAL A 225 -13.85 -9.05 18.57
N GLU A 226 -13.56 -7.88 18.00
CA GLU A 226 -13.28 -7.77 16.57
C GLU A 226 -12.01 -8.56 16.20
N ALA A 227 -10.96 -8.50 17.03
CA ALA A 227 -9.72 -9.24 16.80
C ALA A 227 -9.95 -10.76 16.75
N GLU A 228 -10.74 -11.30 17.69
CA GLU A 228 -11.12 -12.72 17.70
C GLU A 228 -11.87 -13.12 16.43
N GLU A 229 -12.82 -12.31 15.96
CA GLU A 229 -13.56 -12.59 14.72
C GLU A 229 -12.65 -12.65 13.50
N VAL A 230 -11.74 -11.67 13.38
CA VAL A 230 -10.82 -11.60 12.24
C VAL A 230 -9.86 -12.78 12.25
N LEU A 231 -9.27 -13.10 13.40
CA LEU A 231 -8.38 -14.25 13.52
C LEU A 231 -9.09 -15.57 13.26
N ARG A 232 -10.35 -15.72 13.69
CA ARG A 232 -11.17 -16.90 13.35
C ARG A 232 -11.44 -17.01 11.85
N LYS A 233 -11.72 -15.91 11.16
CA LYS A 233 -11.89 -15.90 9.69
C LYS A 233 -10.61 -16.26 8.96
N ILE A 234 -9.46 -15.73 9.40
CA ILE A 234 -8.15 -16.10 8.84
C ILE A 234 -7.88 -17.59 9.06
N ALA A 235 -8.11 -18.08 10.28
CA ALA A 235 -7.96 -19.49 10.64
C ALA A 235 -8.85 -20.42 9.79
N GLN A 236 -10.10 -20.02 9.53
CA GLN A 236 -11.01 -20.74 8.62
C GLN A 236 -10.50 -20.73 7.19
N PHE A 237 -10.05 -19.58 6.67
CA PHE A 237 -9.50 -19.46 5.32
C PHE A 237 -8.24 -20.34 5.11
N ASN A 238 -7.49 -20.54 6.18
CA ASN A 238 -6.29 -21.36 6.21
C ASN A 238 -6.56 -22.85 6.50
N ASN A 239 -7.83 -23.27 6.56
CA ASN A 239 -8.25 -24.64 6.92
C ASN A 239 -7.71 -25.11 8.30
N CYS A 240 -7.51 -24.18 9.23
CA CYS A 240 -7.03 -24.44 10.58
C CYS A 240 -7.94 -23.74 11.61
N PRO A 241 -9.22 -24.12 11.72
CA PRO A 241 -10.19 -23.41 12.55
C PRO A 241 -9.80 -23.44 14.03
N LEU A 242 -9.78 -22.27 14.66
CA LEU A 242 -9.56 -22.12 16.10
C LEU A 242 -10.75 -22.70 16.89
N SER A 243 -10.49 -23.37 18.02
CA SER A 243 -11.54 -23.82 18.95
C SER A 243 -12.39 -22.64 19.42
N ARG A 244 -13.69 -22.85 19.65
CA ARG A 244 -14.63 -21.82 20.12
C ARG A 244 -14.24 -21.25 21.49
N ASP A 245 -13.48 -22.01 22.26
CA ASP A 245 -13.08 -21.64 23.63
C ASP A 245 -11.88 -20.70 23.69
N ILE A 246 -11.14 -20.55 22.57
CA ILE A 246 -9.97 -19.67 22.52
C ILE A 246 -10.43 -18.21 22.57
N ARG A 247 -10.06 -17.53 23.66
CA ARG A 247 -10.26 -16.09 23.85
C ARG A 247 -8.93 -15.36 23.86
N ILE A 248 -8.90 -14.18 23.24
CA ILE A 248 -7.74 -13.29 23.25
C ILE A 248 -7.99 -12.28 24.35
N ARG A 249 -7.19 -12.32 25.41
CA ARG A 249 -7.24 -11.36 26.51
C ARG A 249 -5.89 -10.72 26.75
N PRO A 250 -5.85 -9.50 27.31
CA PRO A 250 -4.62 -8.94 27.88
C PRO A 250 -4.06 -9.89 28.95
N VAL A 251 -2.74 -10.03 28.99
CA VAL A 251 -2.03 -10.90 29.95
C VAL A 251 -2.40 -10.58 31.40
N GLU A 252 -2.50 -9.29 31.71
CA GLU A 252 -2.84 -8.77 33.04
C GLU A 252 -4.21 -9.28 33.55
N LEU A 253 -5.13 -9.61 32.63
CA LEU A 253 -6.43 -10.20 32.95
C LEU A 253 -6.38 -11.73 33.07
N ILE A 254 -5.43 -12.38 32.39
CA ILE A 254 -5.21 -13.82 32.46
C ILE A 254 -4.55 -14.19 33.79
N GLU A 255 -3.53 -13.42 34.21
CA GLU A 255 -2.86 -13.64 35.51
C GLU A 255 -3.82 -13.46 36.69
N LYS A 256 -4.76 -12.51 36.63
CA LYS A 256 -5.79 -12.32 37.67
C LYS A 256 -6.87 -13.40 37.70
N THR A 257 -7.01 -14.21 36.64
CA THR A 257 -8.04 -15.26 36.56
C THR A 257 -7.49 -16.67 36.73
N LEU A 258 -6.16 -16.84 36.73
CA LEU A 258 -5.53 -18.07 37.14
C LEU A 258 -5.50 -18.09 38.67
N PRO A 259 -6.11 -19.08 39.35
CA PRO A 259 -5.92 -19.24 40.79
C PRO A 259 -4.42 -19.45 41.05
N ASP A 260 -3.88 -18.73 42.04
CA ASP A 260 -2.50 -18.87 42.51
C ASP A 260 -2.16 -20.37 42.62
N GLN A 261 -1.28 -20.85 41.74
CA GLN A 261 -0.65 -22.18 41.85
C GLN A 261 0.69 -22.05 42.55
#